data_AF-A0A1B6CGS8-F1
#
_entry.id   AF-A0A1B6CGS8-F1
#
_cell.length_a   1.000
_cell.length_b   1.000
_cell.length_c   1.000
_cell.angle_alpha   90.00
_cell.angle_beta   90.00
_cell.angle_gamma   90.00
#
_symmetry.space_group_name_H-M   'P 1'
#
loop_
_entity.id
_entity.type
_entity.pdbx_description
1 polymer ?
#
loop_
_entity_poly.entity_id
_entity_poly.type
_entity_poly.pdbx_seq_one_letter_code
_entity_poly.pdbx_strand_id
1 'polypeptide(L)'
;MNIMAMLLAEKPQELIEHEKRVNAVEGTKEDLALLTSGSSSYLQLEDQSGRRLNLPEAERNALVTAMALHEKGRAALKREDYSLALVNYLEADEKFSTCTSELLKCVDNYALLHLDIAWCYLCLGNVSQIPDAEKRLKECENKFHQSYGTNMERLLDIKGSTENHLTME
;
A
#
# COMPACT_ATOMS: atom_id res chain seq x y z
N MET A 1 25.43 -27.47 11.98
CA MET A 1 26.21 -26.25 11.74
C MET A 1 25.37 -25.37 10.82
N ASN A 2 24.72 -24.34 11.35
CA ASN A 2 23.68 -23.57 10.65
C ASN A 2 24.35 -22.54 9.72
N ILE A 3 24.09 -22.60 8.42
CA ILE A 3 24.63 -21.67 7.42
C ILE A 3 24.24 -20.21 7.75
N MET A 4 23.10 -20.01 8.41
CA MET A 4 22.66 -18.73 8.96
C MET A 4 23.65 -18.16 9.99
N ALA A 5 24.25 -18.99 10.84
CA ALA A 5 25.21 -18.57 11.87
C ALA A 5 26.56 -18.11 11.30
N MET A 6 26.93 -18.55 10.09
CA MET A 6 28.15 -18.09 9.41
C MET A 6 27.93 -16.77 8.65
N LEU A 7 26.73 -16.53 8.11
CA LEU A 7 26.33 -15.24 7.53
C LEU A 7 26.13 -14.13 8.58
N LEU A 8 25.75 -14.52 9.81
CA LEU A 8 25.48 -13.63 10.95
C LEU A 8 26.71 -12.83 11.45
N ALA A 9 27.93 -13.17 11.02
CA ALA A 9 29.16 -12.53 11.49
C ALA A 9 29.58 -11.27 10.71
N GLU A 10 29.03 -11.01 9.52
CA GLU A 10 29.63 -10.01 8.62
C GLU A 10 29.07 -8.58 8.76
N LYS A 11 27.82 -8.36 9.20
CA LYS A 11 27.22 -7.01 9.28
C LYS A 11 26.14 -6.84 10.37
N PRO A 12 26.52 -6.82 11.66
CA PRO A 12 25.57 -6.71 12.78
C PRO A 12 24.70 -5.45 12.76
N GLN A 13 25.19 -4.34 12.19
CA GLN A 13 24.40 -3.10 12.06
C GLN A 13 23.24 -3.21 11.06
N GLU A 14 23.44 -3.89 9.93
CA GLU A 14 22.37 -4.10 8.94
C GLU A 14 21.24 -4.97 9.52
N LEU A 15 21.59 -5.92 10.39
CA LEU A 15 20.62 -6.77 11.09
C LEU A 15 19.79 -5.97 12.10
N ILE A 16 20.45 -5.13 12.92
CA ILE A 16 19.76 -4.27 13.90
C ILE A 16 18.78 -3.33 13.18
N GLU A 17 19.19 -2.73 12.06
CA GLU A 17 18.31 -1.86 11.28
C GLU A 17 17.17 -2.63 10.60
N HIS A 18 17.43 -3.86 10.13
CA HIS A 18 16.37 -4.74 9.64
C HIS A 18 15.35 -5.08 10.74
N GLU A 19 15.81 -5.48 11.91
CA GLU A 19 14.96 -5.83 13.05
C GLU A 19 14.13 -4.63 13.53
N LYS A 20 14.73 -3.43 13.59
CA LYS A 20 14.01 -2.18 13.88
C LYS A 20 12.87 -1.93 12.89
N ARG A 21 13.11 -2.14 11.59
CA ARG A 21 12.08 -1.96 10.55
C ARG A 21 10.93 -2.96 10.71
N VAL A 22 11.25 -4.23 10.96
CA VAL A 22 10.24 -5.26 11.23
C VAL A 22 9.41 -4.91 12.46
N ASN A 23 10.06 -4.55 13.57
CA ASN A 23 9.37 -4.17 14.81
C ASN A 23 8.47 -2.94 14.62
N ALA A 24 8.88 -1.96 13.81
CA ALA A 24 8.05 -0.78 13.52
C ALA A 24 6.77 -1.14 12.76
N VAL A 25 6.85 -2.12 11.85
CA VAL A 25 5.68 -2.63 11.12
C VAL A 25 4.76 -3.43 12.03
N GLU A 26 5.32 -4.35 12.84
CA GLU A 26 4.53 -5.13 13.79
C GLU A 26 3.82 -4.24 14.83
N GLY A 27 4.50 -3.24 15.39
CA GLY A 27 3.86 -2.28 16.29
C GLY A 27 2.69 -1.53 15.65
N THR A 28 2.82 -1.18 14.36
CA THR A 28 1.70 -0.55 13.62
C THR A 28 0.51 -1.51 13.46
N LYS A 29 0.77 -2.79 13.21
CA LYS A 29 -0.29 -3.82 13.09
C LYS A 29 -0.99 -4.05 14.43
N GLU A 30 -0.24 -4.11 15.54
CA GLU A 30 -0.78 -4.27 16.89
C GLU A 30 -1.67 -3.08 17.28
N ASP A 31 -1.21 -1.84 17.05
CA ASP A 31 -1.99 -0.62 17.29
C ASP A 31 -3.31 -0.65 16.50
N LEU A 32 -3.26 -1.05 15.23
CA LEU A 32 -4.46 -1.16 14.40
C LEU A 32 -5.39 -2.29 14.84
N ALA A 33 -4.85 -3.42 15.28
CA ALA A 33 -5.65 -4.52 15.80
C ALA A 33 -6.49 -4.06 16.99
N LEU A 34 -5.90 -3.25 17.90
CA LEU A 34 -6.62 -2.65 19.02
C LEU A 34 -7.74 -1.71 18.55
N LEU A 35 -7.47 -0.84 17.56
CA LEU A 35 -8.45 0.12 17.03
C LEU A 35 -9.59 -0.51 16.21
N THR A 36 -9.34 -1.68 15.65
CA THR A 36 -10.31 -2.40 14.80
C THR A 36 -11.08 -3.49 15.56
N SER A 37 -10.54 -3.97 16.68
CA SER A 37 -11.21 -4.92 17.58
C SER A 37 -12.31 -4.26 18.41
N GLY A 38 -13.52 -4.82 18.38
CA GLY A 38 -14.64 -4.39 19.22
C GLY A 38 -15.91 -3.95 18.46
N SER A 39 -17.03 -3.91 19.19
CA SER A 39 -18.37 -3.59 18.68
C SER A 39 -18.56 -2.13 18.21
N SER A 40 -17.61 -1.25 18.53
CA SER A 40 -17.53 0.13 18.04
C SER A 40 -16.24 0.29 17.25
N SER A 41 -16.25 -0.17 16.00
CA SER A 41 -15.16 0.15 15.07
C SER A 41 -15.12 1.67 14.88
N TYR A 42 -14.08 2.31 15.41
CA TYR A 42 -13.85 3.75 15.27
C TYR A 42 -13.43 4.13 13.83
N LEU A 43 -13.10 3.15 13.00
CA LEU A 43 -12.66 3.30 11.63
C LEU A 43 -13.77 2.84 10.66
N GLN A 44 -14.49 3.80 10.11
CA GLN A 44 -15.44 3.57 9.03
C GLN A 44 -14.72 3.62 7.67
N LEU A 45 -15.03 2.67 6.80
CA LEU A 45 -14.53 2.63 5.44
C LEU A 45 -15.58 3.18 4.47
N GLU A 46 -15.13 4.00 3.54
CA GLU A 46 -15.95 4.58 2.49
C GLU A 46 -15.30 4.31 1.12
N ASP A 47 -16.13 4.16 0.10
CA ASP A 47 -15.67 4.12 -1.29
C ASP A 47 -15.30 5.53 -1.79
N GLN A 48 -14.81 5.62 -3.03
CA GLN A 48 -14.43 6.90 -3.65
C GLN A 48 -15.61 7.87 -3.85
N SER A 49 -16.85 7.43 -3.62
CA SER A 49 -18.07 8.24 -3.67
C SER A 49 -18.62 8.59 -2.27
N GLY A 50 -17.87 8.27 -1.21
CA GLY A 50 -18.29 8.51 0.18
C GLY A 50 -19.35 7.54 0.68
N ARG A 51 -19.60 6.43 -0.02
CA ARG A 51 -20.55 5.41 0.44
C ARG A 51 -19.85 4.46 1.39
N ARG A 52 -20.48 4.23 2.55
CA ARG A 52 -19.97 3.29 3.54
C ARG A 52 -19.89 1.87 2.98
N LEU A 53 -18.74 1.24 3.18
CA LEU A 53 -18.51 -0.15 2.82
C LEU A 53 -18.89 -1.04 4.00
N ASN A 54 -19.86 -1.93 3.79
CA ASN A 54 -20.24 -2.93 4.79
C ASN A 54 -19.49 -4.23 4.50
N LEU A 55 -18.34 -4.40 5.16
CA LEU A 55 -17.43 -5.53 4.95
C LEU A 55 -17.43 -6.48 6.16
N PRO A 56 -17.17 -7.78 5.95
CA PRO A 56 -16.84 -8.70 7.03
C PRO A 56 -15.69 -8.15 7.88
N GLU A 57 -15.72 -8.40 9.19
CA GLU A 57 -14.72 -7.85 10.12
C GLU A 57 -13.27 -8.19 9.71
N ALA A 58 -13.01 -9.44 9.33
CA ALA A 58 -11.68 -9.87 8.90
C ALA A 58 -11.18 -9.10 7.68
N GLU A 59 -12.06 -8.88 6.69
CA GLU A 59 -11.73 -8.16 5.45
C GLU A 59 -11.57 -6.66 5.70
N ARG A 60 -12.43 -6.07 6.53
CA ARG A 60 -12.29 -4.67 6.98
C ARG A 60 -10.95 -4.46 7.68
N ASN A 61 -10.58 -5.35 8.60
CA ASN A 61 -9.34 -5.22 9.36
C ASN A 61 -8.13 -5.35 8.43
N ALA A 62 -8.14 -6.32 7.52
CA ALA A 62 -7.09 -6.46 6.51
C ALA A 62 -6.95 -5.20 5.64
N LEU A 63 -8.06 -4.63 5.16
CA LEU A 63 -8.05 -3.42 4.34
C LEU A 63 -7.52 -2.20 5.11
N VAL A 64 -8.01 -1.97 6.33
CA VAL A 64 -7.55 -0.86 7.19
C VAL A 64 -6.06 -1.00 7.49
N THR A 65 -5.58 -2.20 7.81
CA THR A 65 -4.15 -2.47 8.00
C THR A 65 -3.33 -2.20 6.75
N ALA A 66 -3.78 -2.68 5.59
CA ALA A 66 -3.09 -2.46 4.34
C ALA A 66 -2.98 -0.96 4.00
N MET A 67 -4.05 -0.19 4.16
CA MET A 67 -4.07 1.25 3.92
C MET A 67 -3.16 2.02 4.88
N ALA A 68 -3.16 1.67 6.17
CA ALA A 68 -2.30 2.32 7.15
C ALA A 68 -0.81 2.05 6.88
N LEU A 69 -0.46 0.80 6.55
CA LEU A 69 0.91 0.43 6.19
C LEU A 69 1.35 1.12 4.89
N HIS A 70 0.45 1.23 3.90
CA HIS A 70 0.73 1.99 2.68
C HIS A 70 1.05 3.46 2.99
N GLU A 71 0.29 4.12 3.88
CA GLU A 71 0.57 5.50 4.27
C GLU A 71 1.87 5.64 5.10
N LYS A 72 2.16 4.67 5.99
CA LYS A 72 3.46 4.62 6.69
C LYS A 72 4.62 4.48 5.72
N GLY A 73 4.47 3.64 4.70
CA GLY A 73 5.44 3.50 3.63
C GLY A 73 5.63 4.81 2.85
N ARG A 74 4.55 5.55 2.55
CA ARG A 74 4.62 6.88 1.92
C ARG A 74 5.35 7.89 2.78
N ALA A 75 5.13 7.87 4.09
CA ALA A 75 5.86 8.72 5.02
C ALA A 75 7.36 8.38 5.07
N ALA A 76 7.73 7.10 4.98
CA ALA A 76 9.12 6.66 4.86
C ALA A 76 9.73 7.07 3.51
N LEU A 77 8.97 6.94 2.42
CA LEU A 77 9.38 7.34 1.08
C LEU A 77 9.70 8.83 0.99
N LYS A 78 8.87 9.69 1.61
CA LYS A 78 9.12 11.15 1.72
C LYS A 78 10.42 11.49 2.48
N ARG A 79 10.93 10.57 3.31
CA ARG A 79 12.20 10.69 4.03
C ARG A 79 13.34 9.96 3.32
N GLU A 80 13.11 9.45 2.10
CA GLU A 80 14.06 8.66 1.31
C GLU A 80 14.52 7.36 2.00
N ASP A 81 13.79 6.90 3.02
CA ASP A 81 14.02 5.58 3.63
C ASP A 81 13.32 4.51 2.81
N TYR A 82 13.89 4.23 1.64
CA TYR A 82 13.33 3.28 0.67
C TYR A 82 13.23 1.86 1.21
N SER A 83 14.12 1.49 2.15
CA SER A 83 14.10 0.16 2.76
C SER A 83 12.92 0.02 3.72
N LEU A 84 12.69 0.99 4.61
CA LEU A 84 11.51 0.98 5.48
C LEU A 84 10.22 1.10 4.66
N ALA A 85 10.22 1.95 3.62
CA ALA A 85 9.08 2.07 2.71
C ALA A 85 8.73 0.72 2.08
N LEU A 86 9.73 0.01 1.53
CA LEU A 86 9.53 -1.29 0.90
C LEU A 86 8.98 -2.33 1.88
N VAL A 87 9.50 -2.43 3.10
CA VAL A 87 8.98 -3.38 4.10
C VAL A 87 7.52 -3.09 4.42
N ASN A 88 7.16 -1.82 4.62
CA ASN A 88 5.75 -1.43 4.85
C ASN A 88 4.87 -1.79 3.65
N TYR A 89 5.35 -1.57 2.42
CA TYR A 89 4.59 -1.84 1.21
C TYR A 89 4.38 -3.32 0.94
N LEU A 90 5.39 -4.17 1.18
CA LEU A 90 5.25 -5.62 1.02
C LEU A 90 4.25 -6.20 2.03
N GLU A 91 4.28 -5.70 3.26
CA GLU A 91 3.33 -6.08 4.30
C GLU A 91 1.91 -5.59 3.99
N ALA A 92 1.78 -4.39 3.41
CA ALA A 92 0.51 -3.90 2.89
C ALA A 92 -0.01 -4.78 1.74
N ASP A 93 0.85 -5.19 0.81
CA ASP A 93 0.51 -6.02 -0.35
C ASP A 93 0.00 -7.40 0.09
N GLU A 94 0.64 -8.02 1.10
CA GLU A 94 0.15 -9.26 1.69
C GLU A 94 -1.26 -9.08 2.26
N LYS A 95 -1.52 -8.00 3.02
CA LYS A 95 -2.86 -7.75 3.57
C LYS A 95 -3.90 -7.46 2.49
N PHE A 96 -3.58 -6.67 1.47
CA PHE A 96 -4.47 -6.46 0.34
C PHE A 96 -4.77 -7.77 -0.40
N SER A 97 -3.81 -8.68 -0.54
CA SER A 97 -4.01 -9.97 -1.22
C SER A 97 -5.04 -10.88 -0.54
N THR A 98 -5.30 -10.66 0.75
CA THR A 98 -6.34 -11.37 1.51
C THR A 98 -7.74 -10.78 1.33
N CYS A 99 -7.86 -9.58 0.75
CA CYS A 99 -9.14 -8.95 0.47
C CYS A 99 -9.77 -9.54 -0.80
N THR A 100 -11.10 -9.52 -0.90
CA THR A 100 -11.79 -10.05 -2.08
C THR A 100 -11.53 -9.19 -3.32
N SER A 101 -11.56 -9.84 -4.49
CA SER A 101 -11.28 -9.16 -5.76
C SER A 101 -12.27 -8.03 -6.09
N GLU A 102 -13.52 -8.11 -5.64
CA GLU A 102 -14.52 -7.03 -5.83
C GLU A 102 -14.13 -5.77 -5.05
N LEU A 103 -13.64 -5.91 -3.82
CA LEU A 103 -13.17 -4.78 -3.03
C LEU A 103 -11.90 -4.16 -3.64
N LEU A 104 -10.96 -5.01 -4.08
CA LEU A 104 -9.73 -4.57 -4.74
C LEU A 104 -9.96 -3.90 -6.10
N LYS A 105 -11.12 -4.09 -6.74
CA LYS A 105 -11.52 -3.37 -7.97
C LYS A 105 -12.00 -1.95 -7.68
N CYS A 106 -12.54 -1.70 -6.48
CA CYS A 106 -13.06 -0.40 -6.08
C CYS A 106 -12.00 0.52 -5.46
N VAL A 107 -10.82 -0.01 -5.11
CA VAL A 107 -9.79 0.71 -4.37
C VAL A 107 -8.54 0.91 -5.24
N ASP A 108 -8.31 2.15 -5.69
CA ASP A 108 -7.12 2.53 -6.46
C ASP A 108 -5.81 2.36 -5.68
N ASN A 109 -5.88 2.31 -4.34
CA ASN A 109 -4.72 2.19 -3.46
C ASN A 109 -3.88 0.94 -3.76
N TYR A 110 -4.50 -0.16 -4.22
CA TYR A 110 -3.73 -1.37 -4.56
C TYR A 110 -2.85 -1.18 -5.80
N ALA A 111 -3.35 -0.50 -6.83
CA ALA A 111 -2.56 -0.17 -8.02
C ALA A 111 -1.41 0.79 -7.66
N LEU A 112 -1.72 1.82 -6.88
CA LEU A 112 -0.72 2.77 -6.38
C LEU A 112 0.35 2.09 -5.52
N LEU A 113 -0.02 1.11 -4.70
CA LEU A 113 0.92 0.33 -3.90
C LEU A 113 1.92 -0.43 -4.79
N HIS A 114 1.45 -1.05 -5.87
CA HIS A 114 2.32 -1.76 -6.82
C HIS A 114 3.31 -0.82 -7.52
N LEU A 115 2.88 0.40 -7.85
CA LEU A 115 3.77 1.44 -8.36
C LEU A 115 4.82 1.85 -7.30
N ASP A 116 4.39 2.07 -6.06
CA ASP A 116 5.27 2.47 -4.95
C ASP A 116 6.31 1.37 -4.63
N ILE A 117 5.95 0.08 -4.72
CA ILE A 117 6.88 -1.06 -4.57
C ILE A 117 7.92 -1.08 -5.70
N ALA A 118 7.48 -0.97 -6.96
CA ALA A 118 8.37 -0.95 -8.10
C ALA A 118 9.37 0.23 -8.02
N TRP A 119 8.90 1.38 -7.53
CA TRP A 119 9.74 2.54 -7.27
C TRP A 119 10.80 2.25 -6.20
N CYS A 120 10.43 1.61 -5.08
CA CYS A 120 11.39 1.19 -4.06
C CYS A 120 12.45 0.22 -4.62
N TYR A 121 12.06 -0.75 -5.46
CA TYR A 121 13.03 -1.65 -6.10
C TYR A 121 14.05 -0.88 -6.96
N LEU A 122 13.59 0.11 -7.72
CA LEU A 122 14.45 0.99 -8.52
C LEU A 122 15.42 1.79 -7.63
N CYS A 123 14.91 2.48 -6.61
CA CYS A 123 15.73 3.31 -5.71
C CYS A 123 16.76 2.50 -4.92
N LEU A 124 16.46 1.25 -4.58
CA LEU A 124 17.39 0.35 -3.89
C LEU A 124 18.37 -0.37 -4.84
N GLY A 125 18.23 -0.19 -6.17
CA GLY A 125 19.07 -0.87 -7.15
C GLY A 125 18.90 -2.39 -7.14
N ASN A 126 17.72 -2.89 -6.76
CA ASN A 126 17.49 -4.31 -6.58
C ASN A 126 17.17 -5.01 -7.91
N VAL A 127 18.21 -5.27 -8.71
CA VAL A 127 18.11 -5.89 -10.04
C VAL A 127 17.39 -7.25 -10.02
N SER A 128 17.52 -8.01 -8.92
CA SER A 128 16.85 -9.31 -8.78
C SER A 128 15.32 -9.23 -8.78
N GLN A 129 14.76 -8.05 -8.50
CA GLN A 129 13.31 -7.83 -8.42
C GLN A 129 12.72 -7.24 -9.70
N ILE A 130 13.52 -7.03 -10.75
CA ILE A 130 13.02 -6.49 -12.04
C ILE A 130 11.81 -7.29 -12.59
N PRO A 131 11.80 -8.64 -12.58
CA PRO A 131 10.65 -9.38 -13.08
C PRO A 131 9.36 -9.13 -12.27
N ASP A 132 9.49 -8.99 -10.95
CA ASP A 132 8.34 -8.67 -10.08
C ASP A 132 7.88 -7.22 -10.28
N ALA A 133 8.83 -6.29 -10.44
CA ALA A 133 8.54 -4.90 -10.76
C ALA A 133 7.73 -4.77 -12.07
N GLU A 134 8.13 -5.49 -13.13
CA GLU A 134 7.40 -5.51 -14.41
C GLU A 134 5.96 -6.00 -14.23
N LYS A 135 5.77 -7.11 -13.51
CA LYS A 135 4.44 -7.67 -13.23
C LYS A 135 3.56 -6.66 -12.47
N ARG A 136 4.09 -6.05 -11.41
CA ARG A 136 3.40 -5.05 -10.60
C ARG A 136 3.02 -3.80 -11.40
N LEU A 137 3.92 -3.30 -12.23
CA LEU A 137 3.65 -2.15 -13.09
C LEU A 137 2.56 -2.46 -14.11
N LYS A 138 2.55 -3.66 -14.70
CA LYS A 138 1.50 -4.10 -15.62
C LYS A 138 0.13 -4.23 -14.94
N GLU A 139 0.10 -4.76 -13.73
CA GLU A 139 -1.14 -4.84 -12.93
C GLU A 139 -1.65 -3.44 -12.55
N CYS A 140 -0.75 -2.54 -12.16
CA CYS A 140 -1.05 -1.14 -11.89
C CYS A 140 -1.64 -0.42 -13.12
N GLU A 141 -0.99 -0.54 -14.28
CA GLU A 141 -1.45 0.05 -15.54
C GLU A 141 -2.84 -0.47 -15.93
N ASN A 142 -3.06 -1.79 -15.85
CA ASN A 142 -4.37 -2.39 -16.15
C ASN A 142 -5.48 -1.86 -15.22
N LYS A 143 -5.17 -1.67 -13.92
CA LYS A 143 -6.13 -1.11 -12.97
C LYS A 143 -6.42 0.36 -13.26
N PHE A 144 -5.42 1.17 -13.60
CA PHE A 144 -5.66 2.57 -13.96
C PHE A 144 -6.53 2.70 -15.22
N HIS A 145 -6.30 1.86 -16.23
CA HIS A 145 -7.19 1.81 -17.39
C HIS A 145 -8.64 1.48 -17.02
N GLN A 146 -8.87 0.58 -16.05
CA GLN A 146 -10.22 0.25 -15.58
C GLN A 146 -10.85 1.38 -14.76
N SER A 147 -10.07 2.03 -13.88
CA SER A 147 -10.58 3.08 -12.99
C SER A 147 -10.81 4.42 -13.69
N TYR A 148 -9.98 4.76 -14.68
CA TYR A 148 -9.95 6.09 -15.32
C TYR A 148 -10.27 6.09 -16.82
N GLY A 149 -10.35 4.93 -17.46
CA GLY A 149 -10.55 4.81 -18.90
C GLY A 149 -9.25 4.98 -19.70
N THR A 150 -9.26 4.61 -20.99
CA THR A 150 -8.05 4.53 -21.82
C THR A 150 -7.35 5.88 -22.02
N ASN A 151 -8.11 6.98 -22.00
CA ASN A 151 -7.55 8.34 -22.10
C ASN A 151 -7.72 9.15 -20.82
N MET A 152 -7.79 8.49 -19.66
CA MET A 152 -8.06 9.18 -18.39
C MET A 152 -9.36 10.00 -18.44
N GLU A 153 -10.37 9.52 -19.17
CA GLU A 153 -11.64 10.22 -19.40
C GLU A 153 -12.27 10.68 -18.07
N ARG A 154 -12.16 9.87 -17.01
CA ARG A 154 -12.67 10.23 -15.68
C ARG A 154 -11.92 11.40 -15.01
N LEU A 155 -10.61 11.53 -15.23
CA LEU A 155 -9.85 12.69 -14.74
C LEU A 155 -10.20 13.96 -15.53
N LEU A 156 -10.46 13.83 -16.84
CA LEU A 156 -10.88 14.93 -17.69
C LEU A 156 -12.28 15.44 -17.32
N ASP A 157 -13.23 14.55 -17.02
CA ASP A 157 -14.58 14.91 -16.57
C ASP A 157 -14.57 15.66 -15.22
N ILE A 158 -13.75 15.21 -14.27
CA ILE A 158 -13.60 15.88 -12.96
C ILE A 158 -12.99 17.28 -13.14
N LYS A 159 -11.97 17.41 -14.00
CA LYS A 159 -11.31 18.69 -14.27
C LYS A 159 -12.24 19.67 -15.02
N GLY A 160 -12.98 19.20 -16.01
CA GLY A 160 -13.95 20.01 -16.76
C GLY A 160 -15.15 20.47 -15.91
N SER A 161 -15.55 19.69 -14.92
CA SER A 161 -16.61 20.07 -13.96
C SER A 161 -16.15 21.16 -13.00
N THR A 162 -14.86 21.19 -12.64
CA THR A 162 -14.30 22.16 -11.69
C THR A 162 -14.19 23.57 -12.31
N GLU A 163 -13.97 23.68 -13.62
CA GLU A 163 -13.90 24.96 -14.33
C GLU A 163 -15.29 25.62 -14.52
N ASN A 164 -16.36 24.83 -14.62
CA ASN A 164 -17.73 25.34 -14.76
C ASN A 164 -18.32 25.91 -13.46
N HIS A 165 -17.77 25.55 -12.29
CA HIS A 165 -18.23 26.09 -11.00
C HIS A 165 -17.59 27.43 -10.63
N LEU A 166 -16.54 27.87 -11.33
CA LEU A 166 -15.87 29.17 -11.10
C LEU A 166 -16.34 30.28 -12.04
N THR A 167 -17.28 29.99 -12.95
CA THR A 167 -17.83 30.95 -13.94
C THR A 167 -19.30 31.30 -13.70
N MET A 168 -19.86 30.90 -12.55
CA MET A 168 -21.20 31.31 -12.12
C MET A 168 -21.14 32.01 -10.75
N GLU A 169 -20.54 33.19 -10.71
CA GLU A 169 -20.82 34.27 -9.74
C GLU A 169 -20.94 35.61 -10.46
#